data_AF-A0A7W1KVE6-F1
#
_entry.id   AF-A0A7W1KVE6-F1
#
_cell.length_a   1.000
_cell.length_b   1.000
_cell.length_c   1.000
_cell.angle_alpha   90.00
_cell.angle_beta   90.00
_cell.angle_gamma   90.00
#
_symmetry.space_group_name_H-M   'P 1'
#
loop_
_entity.id
_entity.type
_entity.pdbx_description
1 polymer ?
#
loop_
_entity_poly.entity_id
_entity_poly.type
_entity_poly.pdbx_seq_one_letter_code
_entity_poly.pdbx_strand_id
1 'polypeptide(L)'
;MRERIERERVKPPEAAKFHFKLGIGSLADVQFAVELSLMRHGSARPEIRSRRTLEAIDRLAAAKLMTGSAARDLGEAFVFCTDVKNALEMDRRVHADAVPPAHDDQTALARRLGYEEYPRQSFIDDYLRVTRRARRAMERVFSEETAPA
;
A
#
# COMPACT_ATOMS: atom_id res chain seq x y z
N MET A 1 -5.58 8.08 13.75
CA MET A 1 -4.09 8.06 13.86
C MET A 1 -3.41 8.06 12.50
N ARG A 2 -3.76 7.15 11.59
CA ARG A 2 -3.14 7.05 10.25
C ARG A 2 -3.17 8.34 9.44
N GLU A 3 -4.32 9.01 9.34
CA GLU A 3 -4.43 10.29 8.64
C GLU A 3 -3.56 11.40 9.24
N ARG A 4 -3.38 11.41 10.58
CA ARG A 4 -2.52 12.40 11.24
C ARG A 4 -1.06 12.21 10.82
N ILE A 5 -0.59 10.96 10.81
CA ILE A 5 0.77 10.62 10.36
C ILE A 5 0.98 11.05 8.91
N GLU A 6 0.01 10.82 8.02
CA GLU A 6 0.06 11.30 6.63
C GLU A 6 0.27 12.81 6.57
N ARG A 7 -0.63 13.57 7.21
CA ARG A 7 -0.63 15.04 7.20
C ARG A 7 0.64 15.64 7.79
N GLU A 8 1.22 15.01 8.81
CA GLU A 8 2.41 15.52 9.50
C GLU A 8 3.72 15.18 8.77
N ARG A 9 3.80 13.99 8.16
CA ARG A 9 5.05 13.43 7.62
C ARG A 9 5.19 13.57 6.11
N VAL A 10 4.11 13.77 5.37
CA VAL A 10 4.15 13.98 3.93
C VAL A 10 3.96 15.46 3.63
N LYS A 11 5.03 16.10 3.15
CA LYS A 11 5.03 17.52 2.78
C LYS A 11 5.69 17.72 1.40
N PRO A 12 5.10 18.57 0.54
CA PRO A 12 3.81 19.24 0.72
C PRO A 12 2.61 18.26 0.58
N PRO A 13 1.38 18.59 1.02
CA PRO A 13 0.25 17.66 1.05
C PRO A 13 -0.07 16.98 -0.29
N GLU A 14 0.11 17.68 -1.41
CA GLU A 14 -0.07 17.17 -2.77
C GLU A 14 0.88 16.01 -3.12
N ALA A 15 2.03 15.90 -2.41
CA ALA A 15 2.96 14.79 -2.59
C ALA A 15 2.39 13.46 -2.08
N ALA A 16 1.36 13.48 -1.22
CA ALA A 16 0.73 12.26 -0.70
C ALA A 16 0.19 11.33 -1.80
N LYS A 17 -0.17 11.90 -2.95
CA LYS A 17 -0.64 11.13 -4.10
C LYS A 17 0.41 10.17 -4.65
N PHE A 18 1.70 10.50 -4.57
CA PHE A 18 2.80 9.73 -5.16
C PHE A 18 3.80 9.18 -4.14
N HIS A 19 3.47 9.31 -2.84
CA HIS A 19 4.31 8.82 -1.75
C HIS A 19 3.94 7.37 -1.40
N PHE A 20 4.61 6.40 -2.01
CA PHE A 20 4.28 4.97 -1.88
C PHE A 20 4.54 4.34 -0.51
N LYS A 21 5.20 5.06 0.40
CA LYS A 21 5.44 4.63 1.79
C LYS A 21 4.43 5.17 2.80
N LEU A 22 4.13 6.48 2.78
CA LEU A 22 3.30 7.16 3.79
C LEU A 22 2.08 7.90 3.20
N GLY A 23 1.95 7.93 1.88
CA GLY A 23 0.87 8.61 1.19
C GLY A 23 -0.39 7.77 1.05
N ILE A 24 -1.22 8.14 0.08
CA ILE A 24 -2.53 7.53 -0.14
C ILE A 24 -2.38 6.13 -0.74
N GLY A 25 -2.99 5.13 -0.11
CA GLY A 25 -2.96 3.74 -0.59
C GLY A 25 -1.59 3.08 -0.54
N SER A 26 -0.69 3.65 0.27
CA SER A 26 0.72 3.29 0.36
C SER A 26 0.95 2.03 1.22
N LEU A 27 2.21 1.63 1.34
CA LEU A 27 2.64 0.57 2.26
C LEU A 27 2.14 0.78 3.69
N ALA A 28 2.10 2.03 4.18
CA ALA A 28 1.58 2.34 5.52
C ALA A 28 0.08 2.09 5.65
N ASP A 29 -0.72 2.28 4.60
CA ASP A 29 -2.16 1.96 4.65
C ASP A 29 -2.37 0.44 4.72
N VAL A 30 -1.58 -0.32 3.96
CA VAL A 30 -1.63 -1.79 4.00
C VAL A 30 -1.24 -2.30 5.39
N GLN A 31 -0.11 -1.82 5.92
CA GLN A 31 0.34 -2.20 7.27
C GLN A 31 -0.70 -1.84 8.32
N PHE A 32 -1.26 -0.62 8.27
CA PHE A 32 -2.27 -0.19 9.22
C PHE A 32 -3.53 -1.07 9.20
N ALA A 33 -4.04 -1.44 8.01
CA ALA A 33 -5.19 -2.33 7.89
C ALA A 33 -4.91 -3.71 8.53
N VAL A 34 -3.77 -4.31 8.20
CA VAL A 34 -3.38 -5.62 8.72
C VAL A 34 -3.16 -5.58 10.22
N GLU A 35 -2.38 -4.61 10.72
CA GLU A 35 -2.06 -4.48 12.14
C GLU A 35 -3.30 -4.20 12.98
N LEU A 36 -4.23 -3.38 12.49
CA LEU A 36 -5.50 -3.12 13.17
C LEU A 36 -6.31 -4.42 13.35
N SER A 37 -6.48 -5.19 12.29
CA SER A 37 -7.20 -6.47 12.36
C SER A 37 -6.49 -7.49 13.26
N LEU A 38 -5.15 -7.55 13.22
CA LEU A 38 -4.37 -8.40 14.13
C LEU A 38 -4.50 -7.98 15.59
N MET A 39 -4.53 -6.68 15.89
CA MET A 39 -4.73 -6.18 17.25
C MET A 39 -6.13 -6.51 17.78
N ARG A 40 -7.15 -6.42 16.93
CA ARG A 40 -8.55 -6.68 17.32
C ARG A 40 -8.85 -8.16 17.51
N HIS A 41 -8.39 -9.00 16.59
CA HIS A 41 -8.78 -10.43 16.57
C HIS A 41 -7.66 -11.37 17.00
N GLY A 42 -6.40 -10.94 16.89
CA GLY A 42 -5.25 -11.81 17.07
C GLY A 42 -5.15 -12.41 18.47
N SER A 43 -5.65 -11.73 19.51
CA SER A 43 -5.69 -12.28 20.87
C SER A 43 -6.50 -13.59 20.92
N ALA A 44 -7.73 -13.56 20.39
CA ALA A 44 -8.66 -14.68 20.40
C ALA A 44 -8.40 -15.73 19.30
N ARG A 45 -7.75 -15.33 18.20
CA ARG A 45 -7.46 -16.19 17.04
C ARG A 45 -5.97 -16.22 16.72
N PRO A 46 -5.14 -16.99 17.47
CA PRO A 46 -3.69 -17.01 17.27
C PRO A 46 -3.26 -17.41 15.84
N GLU A 47 -4.07 -18.21 15.14
CA GLU A 47 -3.82 -18.69 13.78
C GLU A 47 -3.68 -17.56 12.75
N ILE A 48 -4.28 -16.39 12.98
CA ILE A 48 -4.18 -15.26 12.03
C ILE A 48 -2.88 -14.47 12.18
N ARG A 49 -2.15 -14.66 13.29
CA ARG A 49 -0.92 -13.89 13.58
C ARG A 49 0.19 -14.29 12.62
N SER A 50 0.71 -13.34 11.83
CA SER A 50 1.97 -13.48 11.12
C SER A 50 2.77 -12.17 11.18
N ARG A 51 4.10 -12.32 11.12
CA ARG A 51 5.03 -11.18 10.93
C ARG A 51 5.18 -10.80 9.45
N ARG A 52 4.69 -11.64 8.53
CA ARG A 52 4.75 -11.41 7.09
C ARG A 52 3.41 -10.82 6.64
N THR A 53 3.44 -9.62 6.06
CA THR A 53 2.22 -8.87 5.69
C THR A 53 1.30 -9.65 4.76
N LEU A 54 1.82 -10.22 3.67
CA LEU A 54 1.02 -11.00 2.72
C LEU A 54 0.39 -12.24 3.36
N GLU A 55 1.16 -12.95 4.18
CA GLU A 55 0.64 -14.12 4.90
C GLU A 55 -0.44 -13.74 5.93
N ALA A 56 -0.29 -12.60 6.61
CA ALA A 56 -1.32 -12.08 7.50
C ALA A 56 -2.60 -11.72 6.73
N ILE A 57 -2.48 -11.10 5.55
CA ILE A 57 -3.63 -10.81 4.66
C ILE A 57 -4.35 -12.11 4.29
N ASP A 58 -3.62 -13.13 3.84
CA ASP A 58 -4.20 -14.42 3.44
C ASP A 58 -4.93 -15.10 4.61
N ARG A 59 -4.31 -15.09 5.81
CA ARG A 59 -4.91 -15.69 7.01
C ARG A 59 -6.15 -14.93 7.48
N LEU A 60 -6.13 -13.59 7.43
CA LEU A 60 -7.29 -12.75 7.75
C LEU A 60 -8.46 -13.02 6.78
N ALA A 61 -8.18 -13.19 5.50
CA ALA A 61 -9.17 -13.55 4.49
C ALA A 61 -9.74 -14.96 4.73
N ALA A 62 -8.87 -15.95 4.98
CA ALA A 62 -9.27 -17.33 5.27
C ALA A 62 -10.16 -17.43 6.52
N ALA A 63 -9.87 -16.63 7.55
CA ALA A 63 -10.67 -16.52 8.77
C ALA A 63 -11.96 -15.70 8.62
N LYS A 64 -12.25 -15.19 7.40
CA LYS A 64 -13.38 -14.30 7.07
C LYS A 64 -13.40 -13.00 7.90
N LEU A 65 -12.25 -12.55 8.35
CA LEU A 65 -12.06 -11.27 9.06
C LEU A 65 -11.72 -10.12 8.13
N MET A 66 -11.37 -10.43 6.88
CA MET A 66 -11.15 -9.47 5.81
C MET A 66 -11.85 -9.98 4.56
N THR A 67 -12.59 -9.12 3.87
CA THR A 67 -13.23 -9.53 2.61
C THR A 67 -12.18 -9.92 1.57
N GLY A 68 -12.49 -10.90 0.72
CA GLY A 68 -11.57 -11.31 -0.35
C GLY A 68 -11.21 -10.17 -1.32
N SER A 69 -12.12 -9.21 -1.50
CA SER A 69 -11.82 -8.01 -2.30
C SER A 69 -10.78 -7.10 -1.64
N ALA A 70 -10.93 -6.83 -0.33
CA ALA A 70 -9.96 -6.02 0.42
C ALA A 70 -8.60 -6.71 0.49
N ALA A 71 -8.57 -8.03 0.73
CA ALA A 71 -7.33 -8.80 0.75
C ALA A 71 -6.57 -8.72 -0.58
N ARG A 72 -7.27 -8.87 -1.71
CA ARG A 72 -6.65 -8.71 -3.04
C ARG A 72 -6.12 -7.30 -3.26
N ASP A 73 -6.93 -6.27 -2.99
CA ASP A 73 -6.53 -4.87 -3.23
C ASP A 73 -5.33 -4.45 -2.37
N LEU A 74 -5.29 -4.89 -1.10
CA LEU A 74 -4.18 -4.61 -0.19
C LEU A 74 -2.91 -5.41 -0.54
N GLY A 75 -3.07 -6.68 -0.92
CA GLY A 75 -1.96 -7.53 -1.36
C GLY A 75 -1.32 -7.01 -2.66
N GLU A 76 -2.14 -6.64 -3.65
CA GLU A 76 -1.70 -6.03 -4.91
C GLU A 76 -0.90 -4.76 -4.63
N ALA A 77 -1.41 -3.86 -3.78
CA ALA A 77 -0.70 -2.63 -3.44
C ALA A 77 0.59 -2.86 -2.65
N PHE A 78 0.63 -3.86 -1.77
CA PHE A 78 1.85 -4.21 -1.04
C PHE A 78 2.97 -4.61 -1.99
N VAL A 79 2.68 -5.55 -2.91
CA VAL A 79 3.66 -6.01 -3.90
C VAL A 79 4.06 -4.86 -4.82
N PHE A 80 3.09 -4.17 -5.41
CA PHE A 80 3.34 -3.09 -6.36
C PHE A 80 4.18 -1.94 -5.76
N CYS A 81 3.82 -1.45 -4.57
CA CYS A 81 4.59 -0.39 -3.92
C CYS A 81 5.98 -0.85 -3.49
N THR A 82 6.14 -2.13 -3.13
CA THR A 82 7.44 -2.72 -2.80
C THR A 82 8.33 -2.81 -4.04
N ASP A 83 7.77 -3.20 -5.19
CA ASP A 83 8.51 -3.26 -6.45
C ASP A 83 8.94 -1.87 -6.93
N VAL A 84 8.06 -0.88 -6.83
CA VAL A 84 8.38 0.54 -7.10
C VAL A 84 9.53 1.02 -6.21
N LYS A 85 9.45 0.76 -4.90
CA LYS A 85 10.49 1.11 -3.95
C LYS A 85 11.82 0.44 -4.34
N ASN A 86 11.81 -0.87 -4.53
CA ASN A 86 13.01 -1.64 -4.83
C ASN A 86 13.68 -1.16 -6.13
N ALA A 87 12.90 -0.91 -7.18
CA ALA A 87 13.41 -0.40 -8.45
C ALA A 87 14.08 0.98 -8.29
N LEU A 88 13.51 1.87 -7.47
CA LEU A 88 14.09 3.18 -7.19
C LEU A 88 15.35 3.11 -6.32
N GLU A 89 15.33 2.30 -5.26
CA GLU A 89 16.47 2.15 -4.34
C GLU A 89 17.67 1.48 -5.03
N MET A 90 17.43 0.51 -5.93
CA MET A 90 18.47 -0.11 -6.74
C MET A 90 19.14 0.88 -7.70
N ASP A 91 18.34 1.76 -8.32
CA ASP A 91 18.84 2.75 -9.29
C ASP A 91 19.67 3.85 -8.61
N ARG A 92 19.15 4.40 -7.51
CA ARG A 92 19.71 5.61 -6.89
C ARG A 92 20.68 5.30 -5.75
N ARG A 93 20.75 4.04 -5.28
CA ARG A 93 21.51 3.62 -4.09
C ARG A 93 21.19 4.45 -2.83
N VAL A 94 19.97 4.97 -2.76
CA VAL A 94 19.43 5.72 -1.63
C VAL A 94 18.01 5.28 -1.34
N HIS A 95 17.57 5.48 -0.10
CA HIS A 95 16.19 5.21 0.26
C HIS A 95 15.21 6.10 -0.51
N ALA A 96 14.16 5.48 -1.03
CA ALA A 96 13.11 6.15 -1.79
C ALA A 96 11.78 5.97 -1.07
N ASP A 97 11.04 7.07 -0.97
CA ASP A 97 9.77 7.13 -0.25
C ASP A 97 8.59 7.53 -1.18
N ALA A 98 8.90 8.08 -2.36
CA ALA A 98 7.92 8.58 -3.33
C ALA A 98 8.38 8.39 -4.79
N VAL A 99 7.41 8.33 -5.71
CA VAL A 99 7.68 8.36 -7.16
C VAL A 99 8.31 9.72 -7.51
N PRO A 100 9.40 9.74 -8.28
CA PRO A 100 10.07 10.99 -8.65
C PRO A 100 9.15 11.89 -9.50
N PRO A 101 9.23 13.23 -9.34
CA PRO A 101 8.34 14.16 -10.04
C PRO A 101 8.72 14.37 -11.51
N ALA A 102 9.98 14.15 -11.88
CA ALA A 102 10.45 14.36 -13.25
C ALA A 102 9.91 13.28 -14.20
N HIS A 103 9.45 13.70 -15.38
CA HIS A 103 8.87 12.79 -16.38
C HIS A 103 9.88 11.76 -16.89
N ASP A 104 11.14 12.15 -17.06
CA ASP A 104 12.20 11.25 -17.52
C ASP A 104 12.51 10.18 -16.47
N ASP A 105 12.55 10.56 -15.19
CA ASP A 105 12.72 9.62 -14.08
C ASP A 105 11.56 8.63 -13.99
N GLN A 106 10.32 9.11 -14.16
CA GLN A 106 9.13 8.24 -14.18
C GLN A 106 9.16 7.27 -15.35
N THR A 107 9.62 7.72 -16.53
CA THR A 107 9.78 6.87 -17.71
C THR A 107 10.83 5.80 -17.48
N ALA A 108 11.97 6.17 -16.88
CA ALA A 108 13.05 5.24 -16.55
C ALA A 108 12.62 4.22 -15.50
N LEU A 109 11.91 4.65 -14.45
CA LEU A 109 11.31 3.77 -13.46
C LEU A 109 10.32 2.79 -14.10
N ALA A 110 9.39 3.29 -14.92
CA ALA A 110 8.40 2.47 -15.58
C ALA A 110 9.03 1.38 -16.47
N ARG A 111 10.06 1.71 -17.24
CA ARG A 111 10.79 0.70 -18.04
C ARG A 111 11.44 -0.37 -17.17
N ARG A 112 12.03 0.00 -16.02
CA ARG A 112 12.60 -0.97 -15.07
C ARG A 112 11.55 -1.88 -14.46
N LEU A 113 10.33 -1.39 -14.28
CA LEU A 113 9.18 -2.16 -13.82
C LEU A 113 8.54 -2.99 -14.95
N GLY A 114 9.10 -2.99 -16.16
CA GLY A 114 8.65 -3.82 -17.28
C GLY A 114 7.55 -3.20 -18.15
N TYR A 115 7.26 -1.91 -18.00
CA TYR A 115 6.33 -1.23 -18.91
C TYR A 115 7.03 -0.90 -20.23
N GLU A 116 6.47 -1.38 -21.34
CA GLU A 116 7.02 -1.20 -22.69
C GLU A 116 6.28 -0.13 -23.50
N GLU A 117 4.96 -0.26 -23.62
CA GLU A 117 4.11 0.66 -24.36
C GLU A 117 3.66 1.84 -23.48
N TYR A 118 3.91 3.07 -23.96
CA TYR A 118 3.65 4.32 -23.21
C TYR A 118 4.10 4.25 -21.74
N PRO A 119 5.37 3.89 -21.46
CA PRO A 119 5.80 3.33 -20.18
C PRO A 119 5.40 4.20 -18.98
N ARG A 120 5.69 5.50 -19.05
CA ARG A 120 5.30 6.45 -18.00
C ARG A 120 3.79 6.48 -17.77
N GLN A 121 3.00 6.58 -18.84
CA GLN A 121 1.55 6.76 -18.73
C GLN A 121 0.92 5.52 -18.10
N SER A 122 1.26 4.34 -18.64
CA SER A 122 0.81 3.04 -18.14
C SER A 122 1.17 2.84 -16.66
N PHE A 123 2.41 3.15 -16.27
CA PHE A 123 2.85 3.07 -14.88
C PHE A 123 2.07 4.02 -13.96
N ILE A 124 1.88 5.28 -14.35
CA ILE A 124 1.17 6.26 -13.52
C ILE A 124 -0.30 5.88 -13.36
N ASP A 125 -0.94 5.39 -14.42
CA ASP A 125 -2.34 4.95 -14.37
C ASP A 125 -2.51 3.74 -13.44
N ASP A 126 -1.59 2.77 -13.51
CA ASP A 126 -1.58 1.62 -12.62
C ASP A 126 -1.30 2.00 -11.17
N TYR A 127 -0.28 2.84 -10.95
CA TYR A 127 0.05 3.35 -9.62
C TYR A 127 -1.18 4.01 -8.96
N LEU A 128 -1.87 4.90 -9.69
CA LEU A 128 -3.04 5.61 -9.17
C LEU A 128 -4.26 4.69 -9.00
N ARG A 129 -4.39 3.66 -9.84
CA ARG A 129 -5.46 2.67 -9.74
C ARG A 129 -5.27 1.78 -8.51
N VAL A 130 -4.08 1.21 -8.33
CA VAL A 130 -3.73 0.29 -7.25
C VAL A 130 -3.82 1.00 -5.89
N THR A 131 -3.17 2.15 -5.74
CA THR A 131 -3.18 2.91 -4.48
C THR A 131 -4.60 3.38 -4.10
N ARG A 132 -5.41 3.84 -5.07
CA ARG A 132 -6.81 4.22 -4.80
C ARG A 132 -7.64 3.03 -4.29
N ARG A 133 -7.44 1.83 -4.84
CA ARG A 133 -8.12 0.62 -4.36
C ARG A 133 -7.69 0.26 -2.95
N ALA A 134 -6.39 0.28 -2.67
CA ALA A 134 -5.85 0.00 -1.34
C ALA A 134 -6.34 0.98 -0.27
N ARG A 135 -6.41 2.29 -0.58
CA ARG A 135 -6.99 3.29 0.33
C ARG A 135 -8.44 2.94 0.69
N ARG A 136 -9.27 2.65 -0.32
CA ARG A 136 -10.68 2.25 -0.10
C ARG A 136 -10.79 0.94 0.69
N ALA A 137 -9.92 -0.03 0.43
CA ALA A 137 -9.89 -1.29 1.17
C ALA A 137 -9.52 -1.05 2.64
N MET A 138 -8.49 -0.24 2.92
CA MET A 138 -8.10 0.14 4.27
C MET A 138 -9.23 0.88 5.02
N GLU A 139 -9.90 1.84 4.38
CA GLU A 139 -11.04 2.57 4.97
C GLU A 139 -12.21 1.63 5.32
N ARG A 140 -12.49 0.63 4.47
CA ARG A 140 -13.51 -0.39 4.76
C ARG A 140 -13.15 -1.24 5.97
N VAL A 141 -11.91 -1.77 5.99
CA VAL A 141 -11.39 -2.54 7.13
C VAL A 141 -11.48 -1.69 8.40
N PHE A 142 -11.00 -0.44 8.36
CA PHE A 142 -11.09 0.46 9.51
C PHE A 142 -12.54 0.65 9.99
N SER A 143 -13.49 0.84 9.08
CA SER A 143 -14.90 1.05 9.42
C SER A 143 -15.52 -0.21 10.04
N GLU A 144 -15.25 -1.39 9.47
CA GLU A 144 -15.70 -2.69 9.98
C GLU A 144 -15.11 -2.98 11.37
N GLU A 145 -13.85 -2.61 11.59
CA GLU A 145 -13.13 -2.83 12.85
C GLU A 145 -13.42 -1.75 13.90
N THR A 146 -14.18 -0.71 13.59
CA THR A 146 -14.57 0.34 14.55
C THR A 146 -16.08 0.40 14.80
N ALA A 147 -16.88 -0.35 14.05
CA ALA A 147 -18.30 -0.51 14.33
C ALA A 147 -18.53 -1.14 15.74
N PRO A 148 -19.49 -0.61 16.52
CA PRO A 148 -19.89 -1.23 17.78
C PRO A 148 -20.51 -2.60 17.51
N ALA A 149 -20.18 -3.57 18.37
CA ALA A 149 -20.72 -4.94 18.32
C ALA A 149 -22.20 -4.99 18.70
#